data_AF-W6ZCY0-F1
#
_entry.id   AF-W6ZCY0-F1
#
_cell.length_a   1.000
_cell.length_b   1.000
_cell.length_c   1.000
_cell.angle_alpha   90.00
_cell.angle_beta   90.00
_cell.angle_gamma   90.00
#
_symmetry.space_group_name_H-M   'P 1'
#
loop_
_entity.id
_entity.type
_entity.pdbx_description
1 polymer ?
#
loop_
_entity_poly.entity_id
_entity_poly.type
_entity_poly.pdbx_seq_one_letter_code
_entity_poly.pdbx_strand_id
1 'polypeptide(L)'
;MAVGAANNFAQFMVVGPTCFFLGILFAQLPYDYNVLWTTPEDRASYFDILESHIKFLYASPPIVSRILNLVIGTGLLGFLIKLFKPNQANMLFDGASLVLYMAGITVYLTNIVKGFRVVTAGIYGEMDKANPGEITEEDMGDYISREDTLRVFAASNTILALVLVGVLVLQAGQWYAKRAEEQEIQEMERLAEEKKGAGKKKQ
;
A
#
# COMPACT_ATOMS: atom_id res chain seq x y z
N MET A 1 13.25 26.18 11.48
CA MET A 1 12.41 26.26 10.25
C MET A 1 12.64 25.10 9.27
N ALA A 2 13.87 24.71 8.92
CA ALA A 2 14.12 23.64 7.94
C ALA A 2 13.64 22.23 8.35
N VAL A 3 13.60 21.94 9.67
CA VAL A 3 13.25 20.60 10.20
C VAL A 3 11.77 20.25 10.02
N GLY A 4 10.86 21.22 10.09
CA GLY A 4 9.42 20.98 9.90
C GLY A 4 9.04 20.69 8.45
N ALA A 5 9.72 21.33 7.49
CA ALA A 5 9.46 21.16 6.06
C ALA A 5 9.84 19.75 5.55
N ALA A 6 10.97 19.22 6.01
CA ALA A 6 11.43 17.88 5.62
C ALA A 6 10.49 16.76 6.11
N ASN A 7 9.95 16.88 7.32
CA ASN A 7 9.02 15.90 7.87
C ASN A 7 7.66 15.91 7.14
N ASN A 8 7.17 17.10 6.78
CA ASN A 8 5.95 17.24 5.99
C ASN A 8 6.13 16.68 4.57
N PHE A 9 7.28 16.91 3.95
CA PHE A 9 7.60 16.37 2.62
C PHE A 9 7.64 14.83 2.63
N ALA A 10 8.30 14.22 3.60
CA ALA A 10 8.35 12.76 3.72
C ALA A 10 6.96 12.14 3.97
N GLN A 11 6.08 12.82 4.70
CA GLN A 11 4.69 12.39 4.88
C GLN A 11 3.91 12.40 3.55
N PHE A 12 4.08 13.42 2.70
CA PHE A 12 3.48 13.42 1.36
C PHE A 12 4.04 12.32 0.45
N MET A 13 5.34 12.02 0.57
CA MET A 13 5.97 10.90 -0.13
C MET A 13 5.41 9.54 0.28
N VAL A 14 4.82 9.41 1.47
CA VAL A 14 4.12 8.18 1.90
C VAL A 14 2.66 8.21 1.42
N VAL A 15 1.92 9.27 1.77
CA VAL A 15 0.47 9.35 1.53
C VAL A 15 0.13 9.34 0.03
N GLY A 16 0.88 10.10 -0.78
CA GLY A 16 0.63 10.21 -2.23
C GLY A 16 0.69 8.85 -2.94
N PRO A 17 1.81 8.12 -2.85
CA PRO A 17 1.93 6.77 -3.38
C PRO A 17 0.89 5.77 -2.85
N THR A 18 0.59 5.79 -1.56
CA THR A 18 -0.43 4.91 -0.96
C THR A 18 -1.81 5.18 -1.57
N CYS A 19 -2.20 6.45 -1.74
CA CYS A 19 -3.46 6.82 -2.39
C CYS A 19 -3.50 6.44 -3.87
N PHE A 20 -2.39 6.64 -4.59
CA PHE A 20 -2.30 6.24 -6.01
C PHE A 20 -2.48 4.74 -6.17
N PHE A 21 -1.82 3.94 -5.34
CA PHE A 21 -1.95 2.49 -5.40
C PHE A 21 -3.35 2.01 -5.00
N LEU A 22 -3.95 2.61 -3.97
CA LEU A 22 -5.36 2.38 -3.63
C LEU A 22 -6.31 2.70 -4.79
N GLY A 23 -6.03 3.77 -5.56
CA GLY A 23 -6.79 4.10 -6.76
C GLY A 23 -6.74 3.00 -7.83
N ILE A 24 -5.57 2.39 -8.03
CA ILE A 24 -5.41 1.23 -8.92
C ILE A 24 -6.23 0.04 -8.42
N LEU A 25 -6.12 -0.29 -7.14
CA LEU A 25 -6.88 -1.40 -6.53
C LEU A 25 -8.39 -1.17 -6.61
N PHE A 26 -8.84 0.07 -6.41
CA PHE A 26 -10.24 0.42 -6.59
C PHE A 26 -10.71 0.21 -8.04
N ALA A 27 -9.86 0.50 -9.03
CA ALA A 27 -10.18 0.24 -10.43
C ALA A 27 -10.25 -1.27 -10.77
N GLN A 28 -9.61 -2.13 -9.97
CA GLN A 28 -9.70 -3.59 -10.10
C GLN A 28 -10.96 -4.17 -9.42
N LEU A 29 -11.53 -3.47 -8.45
CA LEU A 29 -12.67 -3.95 -7.65
C LEU A 29 -13.85 -4.47 -8.48
N PRO A 30 -14.29 -3.84 -9.60
CA PRO A 30 -15.41 -4.36 -10.39
C PRO A 30 -15.16 -5.76 -10.97
N TYR A 31 -13.91 -6.11 -11.27
CA TYR A 31 -13.50 -7.41 -11.78
C TYR A 31 -13.43 -8.45 -10.65
N ASP A 32 -12.95 -8.04 -9.49
CA ASP A 32 -12.80 -8.90 -8.31
C ASP A 32 -14.14 -9.16 -7.58
N TYR A 33 -15.10 -8.22 -7.70
CA TYR A 33 -16.28 -8.18 -6.83
C TYR A 33 -17.11 -9.46 -6.91
N ASN A 34 -17.50 -9.87 -8.13
CA ASN A 34 -18.37 -11.02 -8.31
C ASN A 34 -17.66 -12.37 -8.08
N VAL A 35 -16.33 -12.36 -8.10
CA VAL A 35 -15.50 -13.54 -7.81
C VAL A 35 -15.40 -13.80 -6.30
N LEU A 36 -15.39 -12.73 -5.50
CA LEU A 36 -15.16 -12.79 -4.05
C LEU A 36 -16.44 -12.68 -3.21
N TRP A 37 -17.32 -11.75 -3.53
CA TRP A 37 -18.37 -11.29 -2.60
C TRP A 37 -19.76 -11.80 -2.94
N THR A 38 -19.92 -12.41 -4.11
CA THR A 38 -21.22 -12.89 -4.59
C THR A 38 -21.10 -14.27 -5.22
N THR A 39 -22.24 -14.94 -5.38
CA THR A 39 -22.35 -16.22 -6.10
C THR A 39 -23.40 -16.10 -7.20
N PRO A 40 -23.08 -15.45 -8.34
CA PRO A 40 -24.01 -15.32 -9.45
C PRO A 40 -24.25 -16.68 -10.10
N GLU A 41 -25.41 -16.87 -10.74
CA GLU A 41 -25.74 -18.11 -11.46
C GLU A 41 -24.74 -18.38 -12.59
N ASP A 42 -24.33 -17.35 -13.31
CA ASP A 42 -23.31 -17.43 -14.37
C ASP A 42 -21.90 -17.09 -13.84
N ARG A 43 -21.38 -17.93 -12.95
CA ARG A 43 -20.10 -17.70 -12.29
C ARG A 43 -18.90 -17.74 -13.25
N ALA A 44 -18.98 -18.60 -14.28
CA ALA A 44 -17.90 -18.80 -15.24
C ALA A 44 -17.55 -17.50 -15.99
N SER A 45 -18.57 -16.76 -16.44
CA SER A 45 -18.38 -15.48 -17.15
C SER A 45 -17.60 -14.45 -16.33
N TYR A 46 -17.79 -14.38 -15.01
CA TYR A 46 -17.06 -13.43 -14.17
C TYR A 46 -15.59 -13.81 -14.00
N PHE A 47 -15.27 -15.10 -13.94
CA PHE A 47 -13.88 -15.55 -13.97
C PHE A 47 -13.21 -15.26 -15.31
N ASP A 48 -13.94 -15.41 -16.42
CA ASP A 48 -13.42 -15.10 -17.76
C ASP A 48 -13.15 -13.61 -17.95
N ILE A 49 -14.02 -12.75 -17.40
CA ILE A 49 -13.84 -11.30 -17.38
C ILE A 49 -12.59 -10.93 -16.56
N LEU A 50 -12.44 -11.48 -15.36
CA LEU A 50 -11.27 -11.23 -14.51
C LEU A 50 -9.97 -11.71 -15.19
N GLU A 51 -9.95 -12.93 -15.71
CA GLU A 51 -8.77 -13.48 -16.40
C GLU A 51 -8.39 -12.64 -17.62
N SER A 52 -9.38 -12.26 -18.44
CA SER A 52 -9.15 -11.42 -19.62
C SER A 52 -8.56 -10.05 -19.22
N HIS A 53 -9.04 -9.48 -18.12
CA HIS A 53 -8.49 -8.24 -17.57
C HIS A 53 -7.04 -8.41 -17.10
N ILE A 54 -6.73 -9.49 -16.38
CA ILE A 54 -5.36 -9.79 -15.91
C ILE A 54 -4.41 -9.95 -17.09
N LYS A 55 -4.81 -10.72 -18.11
CA LYS A 55 -4.04 -10.92 -19.36
C LYS A 55 -3.81 -9.60 -20.09
N PHE A 56 -4.82 -8.75 -20.18
CA PHE A 56 -4.69 -7.41 -20.76
C PHE A 56 -3.68 -6.54 -20.00
N LEU A 57 -3.73 -6.53 -18.67
CA LEU A 57 -2.78 -5.79 -17.84
C LEU A 57 -1.35 -6.32 -17.99
N TYR A 58 -1.17 -7.64 -18.05
CA TYR A 58 0.16 -8.25 -18.27
C TYR A 58 0.73 -7.91 -19.64
N ALA A 59 -0.11 -7.91 -20.68
CA ALA A 59 0.28 -7.53 -22.04
C ALA A 59 0.49 -6.01 -22.23
N SER A 60 0.16 -5.19 -21.22
CA SER A 60 0.32 -3.74 -21.31
C SER A 60 1.79 -3.33 -21.45
N PRO A 61 2.07 -2.16 -22.05
CA PRO A 61 3.45 -1.69 -22.22
C PRO A 61 4.20 -1.65 -20.87
N PRO A 62 5.48 -2.08 -20.81
CA PRO A 62 6.23 -2.19 -19.55
C PRO A 62 6.37 -0.89 -18.74
N ILE A 63 6.08 0.26 -19.35
CA ILE A 63 6.04 1.55 -18.67
C ILE A 63 5.00 1.57 -17.53
N VAL A 64 3.86 0.87 -17.69
CA VAL A 64 2.78 0.85 -16.69
C VAL A 64 3.26 0.22 -15.38
N SER A 65 3.86 -0.97 -15.45
CA SER A 65 4.41 -1.65 -14.26
C SER A 65 5.60 -0.91 -13.65
N ARG A 66 6.44 -0.28 -14.48
CA ARG A 66 7.56 0.55 -14.01
C ARG A 66 7.08 1.77 -13.23
N ILE A 67 6.04 2.45 -13.70
CA ILE A 67 5.45 3.59 -12.97
C ILE A 67 4.94 3.13 -11.61
N LEU A 68 4.19 2.02 -11.54
CA LEU A 68 3.71 1.49 -10.27
C LEU A 68 4.86 1.16 -9.30
N ASN A 69 5.90 0.48 -9.77
CA ASN A 69 7.06 0.15 -8.94
C ASN A 69 7.81 1.40 -8.45
N LEU A 70 7.92 2.45 -9.28
CA LEU A 70 8.52 3.73 -8.87
C LEU A 70 7.68 4.44 -7.80
N VAL A 71 6.35 4.39 -7.92
CA VAL A 71 5.43 4.94 -6.92
C VAL A 71 5.58 4.19 -5.60
N ILE A 72 5.55 2.86 -5.62
CA ILE A 72 5.78 2.03 -4.43
C ILE A 72 7.15 2.33 -3.80
N GLY A 73 8.21 2.42 -4.62
CA GLY A 73 9.55 2.78 -4.16
C GLY A 73 9.61 4.16 -3.52
N THR A 74 8.86 5.14 -4.05
CA THR A 74 8.76 6.49 -3.46
C THR A 74 8.11 6.46 -2.08
N GLY A 75 7.07 5.64 -1.90
CA GLY A 75 6.44 5.41 -0.60
C GLY A 75 7.40 4.83 0.43
N LEU A 76 8.17 3.81 0.03
CA LEU A 76 9.21 3.21 0.87
C LEU A 76 10.30 4.22 1.25
N LEU A 77 10.78 5.01 0.28
CA LEU A 77 11.75 6.08 0.54
C LEU A 77 11.22 7.11 1.54
N GLY A 78 9.93 7.47 1.45
CA GLY A 78 9.27 8.33 2.43
C GLY A 78 9.38 7.79 3.86
N PHE A 79 9.10 6.50 4.08
CA PHE A 79 9.27 5.86 5.39
C PHE A 79 10.71 5.85 5.88
N LEU A 80 11.68 5.55 4.99
CA LEU A 80 13.10 5.55 5.35
C LEU A 80 13.58 6.94 5.78
N ILE A 81 13.11 8.00 5.11
CA ILE A 81 13.42 9.38 5.50
C ILE A 81 12.84 9.70 6.88
N LYS A 82 11.61 9.29 7.17
CA LYS A 82 10.95 9.52 8.47
C LYS A 82 11.67 8.78 9.61
N LEU A 83 12.21 7.58 9.35
CA LEU A 83 12.94 6.78 10.35
C LEU A 83 14.33 7.32 10.68
N PHE A 84 14.95 8.13 9.82
CA PHE A 84 16.30 8.63 10.05
C PHE A 84 16.41 9.67 11.19
N LYS A 85 15.30 10.31 11.60
CA LYS A 85 15.25 11.22 12.76
C LYS A 85 14.00 10.98 13.62
N PRO A 86 13.99 9.90 14.44
CA PRO A 86 12.81 9.53 15.22
C PRO A 86 12.60 10.47 16.42
N ASN A 87 11.37 10.96 16.58
CA ASN A 87 10.83 11.39 17.88
C ASN A 87 10.05 10.21 18.48
N GLN A 88 10.04 10.01 19.80
CA GLN A 88 9.53 8.78 20.43
C GLN A 88 8.07 8.46 20.06
N ALA A 89 7.20 9.46 20.01
CA ALA A 89 5.80 9.28 19.59
C ALA A 89 5.65 8.96 18.09
N ASN A 90 6.49 9.56 17.24
CA ASN A 90 6.49 9.29 15.80
C ASN A 90 6.95 7.85 15.49
N MET A 91 7.84 7.29 16.30
CA MET A 91 8.44 5.98 16.06
C MET A 91 7.40 4.85 16.03
N LEU A 92 6.37 4.91 16.87
CA LEU A 92 5.33 3.88 16.89
C LEU A 92 4.45 3.93 15.64
N PHE A 93 3.97 5.12 15.26
CA PHE A 93 3.12 5.28 14.08
C PHE A 93 3.89 5.04 12.78
N ASP A 94 5.11 5.56 12.66
CA ASP A 94 5.95 5.37 11.47
C ASP A 94 6.46 3.93 11.37
N GLY A 95 6.84 3.31 12.49
CA GLY A 95 7.26 1.91 12.54
C GLY A 95 6.14 0.95 12.18
N ALA A 96 4.96 1.10 12.79
CA ALA A 96 3.79 0.28 12.45
C ALA A 96 3.36 0.47 10.99
N SER A 97 3.34 1.72 10.52
CA SER A 97 3.02 2.02 9.12
C SER A 97 4.01 1.37 8.15
N LEU A 98 5.31 1.40 8.46
CA LEU A 98 6.32 0.74 7.63
C LEU A 98 6.12 -0.77 7.61
N VAL A 99 5.86 -1.42 8.74
CA VAL A 99 5.61 -2.87 8.79
C VAL A 99 4.40 -3.25 7.93
N LEU A 100 3.29 -2.50 8.05
CA LEU A 100 2.13 -2.69 7.19
C LEU A 100 2.49 -2.48 5.72
N TYR A 101 3.22 -1.41 5.40
CA TYR A 101 3.63 -1.12 4.02
C TYR A 101 4.50 -2.24 3.45
N MET A 102 5.45 -2.77 4.22
CA MET A 102 6.29 -3.90 3.82
C MET A 102 5.47 -5.18 3.61
N ALA A 103 4.49 -5.47 4.48
CA ALA A 103 3.57 -6.58 4.26
C ALA A 103 2.78 -6.41 2.94
N GLY A 104 2.37 -5.18 2.62
CA GLY A 104 1.75 -4.86 1.33
C GLY A 104 2.69 -5.11 0.14
N ILE A 105 3.95 -4.69 0.24
CA ILE A 105 4.97 -4.98 -0.80
C ILE A 105 5.14 -6.49 -0.98
N THR A 106 5.19 -7.26 0.11
CA THR A 106 5.29 -8.72 0.05
C THR A 106 4.10 -9.30 -0.72
N VAL A 107 2.86 -8.97 -0.34
CA VAL A 107 1.65 -9.45 -1.05
C VAL A 107 1.65 -9.06 -2.52
N TYR A 108 2.07 -7.83 -2.84
CA TYR A 108 2.21 -7.38 -4.23
C TYR A 108 3.21 -8.24 -5.01
N LEU A 109 4.41 -8.48 -4.48
CA LEU A 109 5.45 -9.24 -5.17
C LEU A 109 5.11 -10.74 -5.25
N THR A 110 4.62 -11.35 -4.18
CA THR A 110 4.44 -12.80 -4.10
C THR A 110 3.12 -13.27 -4.67
N ASN A 111 2.06 -12.45 -4.61
CA ASN A 111 0.74 -12.90 -5.02
C ASN A 111 0.31 -12.21 -6.33
N ILE A 112 0.46 -10.89 -6.41
CA ILE A 112 -0.01 -10.14 -7.59
C ILE A 112 0.96 -10.33 -8.77
N VAL A 113 2.25 -10.02 -8.60
CA VAL A 113 3.23 -10.14 -9.70
C VAL A 113 3.37 -11.59 -10.18
N LYS A 114 3.43 -12.56 -9.26
CA LYS A 114 3.45 -13.98 -9.63
C LYS A 114 2.14 -14.43 -10.26
N GLY A 115 0.99 -14.04 -9.68
CA GLY A 115 -0.33 -14.38 -10.21
C GLY A 115 -0.55 -13.87 -11.64
N PHE A 116 -0.03 -12.69 -11.98
CA PHE A 116 -0.02 -12.20 -13.37
C PHE A 116 0.66 -13.16 -14.35
N ARG A 117 1.81 -13.73 -13.97
CA ARG A 117 2.57 -14.68 -14.81
C ARG A 117 1.81 -15.99 -14.97
N VAL A 118 1.34 -16.56 -13.86
CA VAL A 118 0.60 -17.83 -13.82
C VAL A 118 -0.67 -17.76 -14.66
N VAL A 119 -1.50 -16.73 -14.43
CA VAL A 119 -2.77 -16.55 -15.14
C VAL A 119 -2.54 -16.30 -16.63
N THR A 120 -1.50 -15.55 -17.01
CA THR A 120 -1.25 -15.25 -18.41
C THR A 120 -0.73 -16.45 -19.19
N ALA A 121 0.14 -17.24 -18.58
CA ALA A 121 0.60 -18.50 -19.16
C ALA A 121 -0.52 -19.56 -19.21
N GLY A 122 -1.60 -19.38 -18.44
CA GLY A 122 -2.76 -20.27 -18.44
C GLY A 122 -2.47 -21.64 -17.81
N ILE A 123 -1.48 -21.68 -16.92
CA ILE A 123 -1.02 -22.93 -16.29
C ILE A 123 -1.54 -22.94 -14.86
N TYR A 124 -2.40 -23.91 -14.54
CA TYR A 124 -3.06 -24.03 -13.23
C TYR A 124 -2.79 -25.42 -12.65
N GLY A 125 -1.68 -25.56 -11.92
CA GLY A 125 -1.18 -26.85 -11.40
C GLY A 125 -0.49 -27.76 -12.41
N GLU A 126 -0.52 -27.44 -13.72
CA GLU A 126 0.00 -28.31 -14.80
C GLU A 126 1.42 -27.91 -15.26
N MET A 127 2.43 -28.02 -14.38
CA MET A 127 3.81 -27.61 -14.67
C MET A 127 4.41 -28.24 -15.95
N ASP A 128 3.98 -29.44 -16.31
CA ASP A 128 4.43 -30.15 -17.51
C ASP A 128 4.10 -29.42 -18.82
N LYS A 129 3.17 -28.46 -18.79
CA LYS A 129 2.78 -27.64 -19.95
C LYS A 129 3.56 -26.32 -20.05
N ALA A 130 4.39 -25.99 -19.07
CA ALA A 130 5.18 -24.75 -19.06
C ALA A 130 6.44 -24.87 -19.90
N ASN A 131 6.75 -23.85 -20.71
CA ASN A 131 8.06 -23.81 -21.36
C ASN A 131 9.17 -23.56 -20.32
N PRO A 132 10.39 -24.09 -20.53
CA PRO A 132 11.50 -23.87 -19.61
C PRO A 132 11.76 -22.38 -19.35
N GLY A 133 11.60 -21.93 -18.11
CA GLY A 133 11.82 -20.54 -17.68
C GLY A 133 10.62 -19.61 -17.82
N GLU A 134 9.47 -20.09 -18.29
CA GLU A 134 8.22 -19.31 -18.39
C GLU A 134 7.54 -19.13 -17.03
N ILE A 135 7.49 -20.21 -16.24
CA ILE A 135 6.97 -20.23 -14.87
C ILE A 135 7.88 -21.13 -14.03
N THR A 136 8.18 -20.73 -12.80
CA THR A 136 8.94 -21.56 -11.85
C THR A 136 8.02 -22.33 -10.91
N GLU A 137 8.50 -23.43 -10.30
CA GLU A 137 7.73 -24.13 -9.24
C GLU A 137 7.35 -23.18 -8.09
N GLU A 138 8.24 -22.23 -7.76
CA GLU A 138 7.96 -21.17 -6.78
C GLU A 138 6.87 -20.18 -7.21
N ASP A 139 6.63 -20.02 -8.51
CA ASP A 139 5.56 -19.16 -9.02
C ASP A 139 4.20 -19.84 -8.95
N MET A 140 4.16 -21.17 -8.97
CA MET A 140 2.95 -21.98 -9.05
C MET A 140 2.39 -22.45 -7.70
N GLY A 141 3.17 -22.37 -6.62
CA GLY A 141 2.70 -22.61 -5.25
C GLY A 141 1.76 -23.82 -5.11
N ASP A 142 0.75 -23.69 -4.23
CA ASP A 142 -0.35 -24.66 -4.08
C ASP A 142 -1.57 -24.28 -4.95
N TYR A 143 -1.38 -23.79 -6.18
CA TYR A 143 -2.52 -23.46 -7.05
C TYR A 143 -3.20 -24.74 -7.57
N ILE A 144 -4.32 -25.11 -6.95
CA ILE A 144 -5.07 -26.35 -7.22
C ILE A 144 -5.93 -26.25 -8.49
N SER A 145 -6.58 -25.10 -8.73
CA SER A 145 -7.49 -24.88 -9.85
C SER A 145 -7.46 -23.45 -10.38
N ARG A 146 -7.91 -23.25 -11.64
CA ARG A 146 -8.04 -21.92 -12.26
C ARG A 146 -8.83 -20.95 -11.39
N GLU A 147 -9.99 -21.37 -10.90
CA GLU A 147 -10.84 -20.52 -10.07
C GLU A 147 -10.15 -20.15 -8.76
N ASP A 148 -9.43 -21.08 -8.14
CA ASP A 148 -8.71 -20.81 -6.91
C ASP A 148 -7.56 -19.82 -7.14
N THR A 149 -6.80 -19.96 -8.23
CA THR A 149 -5.77 -18.98 -8.61
C THR A 149 -6.35 -17.58 -8.79
N LEU A 150 -7.46 -17.46 -9.54
CA LEU A 150 -8.12 -16.18 -9.78
C LEU A 150 -8.73 -15.59 -8.50
N ARG A 151 -9.28 -16.41 -7.61
CA ARG A 151 -9.76 -15.97 -6.28
C ARG A 151 -8.62 -15.51 -5.39
N VAL A 152 -7.49 -16.21 -5.37
CA VAL A 152 -6.30 -15.81 -4.58
C VAL A 152 -5.76 -14.47 -5.09
N PHE A 153 -5.74 -14.27 -6.41
CA PHE A 153 -5.35 -12.99 -7.01
C PHE A 153 -6.28 -11.85 -6.56
N ALA A 154 -7.60 -12.02 -6.74
CA ALA A 154 -8.60 -11.03 -6.34
C ALA A 154 -8.56 -10.75 -4.81
N ALA A 155 -8.43 -11.80 -4.00
CA ALA A 155 -8.30 -11.67 -2.55
C ALA A 155 -7.03 -10.89 -2.16
N SER A 156 -5.93 -11.08 -2.89
CA SER A 156 -4.68 -10.35 -2.67
C SER A 156 -4.82 -8.86 -2.94
N ASN A 157 -5.57 -8.45 -3.98
CA ASN A 157 -5.89 -7.04 -4.21
C ASN A 157 -6.66 -6.44 -3.02
N THR A 158 -7.63 -7.19 -2.49
CA THR A 158 -8.42 -6.74 -1.34
C THR A 158 -7.59 -6.65 -0.06
N ILE A 159 -6.76 -7.66 0.25
CA ILE A 159 -5.84 -7.64 1.39
C ILE A 159 -4.91 -6.44 1.28
N LEU A 160 -4.35 -6.19 0.09
CA LEU A 160 -3.45 -5.08 -0.16
C LEU A 160 -4.17 -3.74 0.07
N ALA A 161 -5.42 -3.60 -0.38
CA ALA A 161 -6.22 -2.40 -0.15
C ALA A 161 -6.44 -2.15 1.35
N LEU A 162 -6.79 -3.19 2.13
CA LEU A 162 -6.98 -3.05 3.57
C LEU A 162 -5.69 -2.65 4.30
N VAL A 163 -4.56 -3.25 3.92
CA VAL A 163 -3.24 -2.91 4.48
C VAL A 163 -2.87 -1.46 4.18
N LEU A 164 -3.06 -0.99 2.94
CA LEU A 164 -2.78 0.39 2.53
C LEU A 164 -3.74 1.41 3.20
N VAL A 165 -5.01 1.06 3.40
CA VAL A 165 -5.92 1.86 4.23
C VAL A 165 -5.41 1.93 5.66
N GLY A 166 -4.94 0.83 6.23
CA GLY A 166 -4.30 0.81 7.55
C GLY A 166 -3.11 1.77 7.64
N VAL A 167 -2.28 1.83 6.59
CA VAL A 167 -1.20 2.83 6.48
C VAL A 167 -1.75 4.25 6.53
N LEU A 168 -2.78 4.58 5.73
CA LEU A 168 -3.38 5.93 5.74
C LEU A 168 -3.97 6.30 7.10
N VAL A 169 -4.64 5.36 7.77
CA VAL A 169 -5.20 5.57 9.12
C VAL A 169 -4.08 5.89 10.12
N LEU A 170 -2.98 5.15 10.09
CA LEU A 170 -1.84 5.41 10.97
C LEU A 170 -1.15 6.75 10.66
N GLN A 171 -1.00 7.10 9.37
CA GLN A 171 -0.45 8.39 8.96
C GLN A 171 -1.35 9.57 9.37
N ALA A 172 -2.67 9.40 9.30
CA ALA A 172 -3.63 10.39 9.79
C ALA A 172 -3.59 10.50 11.33
N GLY A 173 -3.47 9.37 12.03
CA GLY A 173 -3.28 9.33 13.48
C GLY A 173 -2.02 10.06 13.93
N GLN A 174 -0.90 9.85 13.23
CA GLN A 174 0.33 10.58 13.48
C GLN A 174 0.17 12.08 13.26
N TRP A 175 -0.50 12.49 12.17
CA TRP A 175 -0.77 13.90 11.90
C TRP A 175 -1.59 14.54 13.02
N TYR A 176 -2.63 13.84 13.50
CA TYR A 176 -3.47 14.31 14.61
C TYR A 176 -2.67 14.42 15.91
N ALA A 177 -1.89 13.39 16.27
CA ALA A 177 -1.05 13.39 17.47
C ALA A 177 -0.04 14.54 17.45
N LYS A 178 0.65 14.76 16.32
CA LYS A 178 1.60 15.86 16.14
C LYS A 178 0.91 17.23 16.27
N ARG A 179 -0.30 17.38 15.74
CA ARG A 179 -1.08 18.63 15.83
C ARG A 179 -1.46 18.94 17.28
N ALA A 180 -1.82 17.92 18.07
CA ALA A 180 -2.11 18.08 19.49
C ALA A 180 -0.86 18.50 20.28
N GLU A 181 0.28 17.82 20.07
CA GLU A 181 1.56 18.19 20.70
C GLU A 181 1.98 19.64 20.36
N GLU A 182 1.83 20.06 19.09
CA GLU A 182 2.13 21.44 18.67
C GLU A 182 1.24 22.48 19.36
N GLN A 183 -0.03 22.16 19.64
CA GLN A 183 -0.94 23.06 20.33
C GLN A 183 -0.56 23.22 21.81
N GLU A 184 -0.21 22.12 22.49
CA GLU A 184 0.24 22.14 23.89
C GLU A 184 1.53 22.96 24.07
N ILE A 185 2.49 22.82 23.16
CA ILE A 185 3.74 23.59 23.20
C ILE A 185 3.45 25.08 23.02
N GLN A 186 2.60 25.46 22.06
CA GLN A 186 2.23 26.87 21.82
C GLN A 186 1.54 27.49 23.04
N GLU A 187 0.68 26.74 23.72
CA GLU A 187 0.01 27.21 24.93
C GLU A 187 1.02 27.42 26.07
N MET A 188 1.96 26.48 26.26
CA MET A 188 3.04 26.64 27.25
C MET A 188 3.94 27.84 26.94
N GLU A 189 4.30 28.06 25.68
CA GLU A 189 5.08 29.23 25.25
C GLU A 189 4.33 30.53 25.53
N ARG A 190 3.04 30.61 25.20
CA ARG A 190 2.20 31.79 25.47
C ARG A 190 2.12 32.11 26.96
N LEU A 191 1.89 31.09 27.80
CA LEU A 191 1.85 31.25 29.26
C LEU A 191 3.22 31.69 29.82
N ALA A 192 4.32 31.22 29.23
CA ALA A 192 5.67 31.63 29.64
C ALA A 192 5.97 33.10 29.27
N GLU A 193 5.50 33.57 28.10
CA GLU A 193 5.62 34.97 27.69
C GLU A 193 4.78 35.90 28.57
N GLU A 194 3.55 35.52 28.89
CA GLU A 194 2.67 36.28 29.81
C GLU A 194 3.32 36.46 31.20
N LYS A 195 3.93 35.39 31.74
CA LYS A 195 4.66 35.45 33.03
C LYS A 195 5.89 36.37 32.96
N LYS A 196 6.65 36.35 31.86
CA LYS A 196 7.81 37.23 31.66
C LYS A 196 7.40 38.71 31.51
N GLY A 197 6.29 38.99 30.84
CA GLY A 197 5.74 40.33 30.68
C GLY A 197 5.21 40.93 31.99
N ALA A 198 4.57 40.11 32.84
CA ALA A 198 4.08 40.54 34.15
C ALA A 198 5.21 40.85 35.14
N GLY A 199 6.35 40.14 35.06
CA GLY A 199 7.53 40.40 35.89
C GLY A 199 8.22 41.73 35.56
N LYS A 200 8.25 42.14 34.28
CA LYS A 200 8.84 43.42 33.85
C LYS A 200 8.00 44.65 34.22
N LYS A 201 6.70 44.51 34.44
CA LYS A 201 5.81 45.63 34.85
C LYS A 201 5.83 45.93 36.36
N LYS A 202 6.47 45.08 37.17
CA LYS A 202 6.56 45.23 38.63
C LYS A 202 7.90 45.80 39.12
N GLN A 203 8.81 46.16 38.22
CA GLN A 203 10.10 46.78 38.52
C GLN A 203 10.08 48.28 38.20
#